data_AF-A0A315XUJ2-F1
#
_entry.id   AF-A0A315XUJ2-F1
#
_cell.length_a   1.000
_cell.length_b   1.000
_cell.length_c   1.000
_cell.angle_alpha   90.00
_cell.angle_beta   90.00
_cell.angle_gamma   90.00
#
_symmetry.space_group_name_H-M   'P 1'
#
loop_
_entity.id
_entity.type
_entity.pdbx_description
1 polymer ?
#
loop_
_entity_poly.entity_id
_entity_poly.type
_entity_poly.pdbx_seq_one_letter_code
_entity_poly.pdbx_strand_id
1 'polypeptide(L)'
;MPFCTQCGRPLAEGETCSCRNNSANITPPPPQSQYNGYGYQPYQQGYPQAPYGYGQPYPPYGQPPYAQQKKSNGWIVGLVIGIVLLFALIAAAILVPAMLGYTRKARLSNIRSEANVLRKAAETSMIEIDEEGSNVKGRYIISSDKKDNVAVPFDVDDFNARLDRYFEGAEKYKYFIVVNNGYVEYAALSESWTKKTEKIGTWPVGTDDKPREYSKDGSSVFSDKKTNLDTLYWKAYDEIFG
;
A
#
# COMPACT_ATOMS: atom_id res chain seq x y z
N MET A 1 27.89 -9.72 -0.75
CA MET A 1 27.50 -9.56 -2.16
C MET A 1 26.53 -8.39 -2.23
N PRO A 2 26.89 -7.27 -2.89
CA PRO A 2 26.00 -6.13 -3.00
C PRO A 2 24.78 -6.47 -3.89
N PHE A 3 23.62 -5.91 -3.56
CA PHE A 3 22.37 -6.08 -4.30
C PHE A 3 21.84 -4.71 -4.74
N CYS A 4 21.24 -4.64 -5.92
CA CYS A 4 20.68 -3.39 -6.41
C CYS A 4 19.42 -3.01 -5.62
N THR A 5 19.42 -1.82 -5.03
CA THR A 5 18.30 -1.31 -4.21
C THR A 5 17.05 -0.97 -5.03
N GLN A 6 17.16 -0.86 -6.37
CA GLN A 6 16.02 -0.57 -7.22
C GLN A 6 15.32 -1.81 -7.79
N CYS A 7 16.04 -2.90 -8.04
CA CYS A 7 15.50 -4.09 -8.72
C CYS A 7 15.83 -5.42 -8.03
N GLY A 8 16.52 -5.41 -6.88
CA GLY A 8 16.79 -6.59 -6.06
C GLY A 8 17.81 -7.59 -6.64
N ARG A 9 18.37 -7.33 -7.83
CA ARG A 9 19.35 -8.20 -8.49
C ARG A 9 20.71 -8.18 -7.77
N PRO A 10 21.40 -9.32 -7.60
CA PRO A 10 22.78 -9.35 -7.11
C PRO A 10 23.75 -8.72 -8.12
N LEU A 11 24.69 -7.92 -7.63
CA LEU A 11 25.70 -7.21 -8.43
C LEU A 11 27.08 -7.83 -8.24
N ALA A 12 27.87 -7.86 -9.31
CA ALA A 12 29.29 -8.18 -9.23
C ALA A 12 30.10 -7.02 -8.62
N GLU A 13 31.30 -7.29 -8.12
CA GLU A 13 32.16 -6.27 -7.52
C GLU A 13 32.52 -5.18 -8.56
N GLY A 14 32.11 -3.94 -8.28
CA GLY A 14 32.32 -2.79 -9.17
C GLY A 14 31.22 -2.54 -10.21
N GLU A 15 30.18 -3.39 -10.30
CA GLU A 15 29.04 -3.19 -11.22
C GLU A 15 28.07 -2.14 -10.66
N THR A 16 27.81 -1.08 -11.44
CA THR A 16 26.76 -0.10 -11.15
C THR A 16 25.42 -0.55 -11.73
N CYS A 17 24.36 -0.44 -10.92
CA CYS A 17 23.03 -0.89 -11.32
C CYS A 17 22.45 -0.01 -12.45
N SER A 18 22.09 -0.63 -13.57
CA SER A 18 21.56 0.02 -14.77
C SER A 18 20.04 -0.12 -14.95
N CYS A 19 19.32 -0.51 -13.89
CA CYS A 19 17.86 -0.62 -13.89
C CYS A 19 17.23 0.78 -14.13
N ARG A 20 16.75 1.04 -15.35
CA ARG A 20 15.96 2.25 -15.69
C ARG A 20 14.52 1.99 -15.24
N ASN A 21 13.94 2.94 -14.51
CA ASN A 21 12.55 2.92 -14.01
C ASN A 21 11.56 2.44 -15.09
N ASN A 22 11.27 1.15 -15.09
CA ASN A 22 10.15 0.53 -15.75
C ASN A 22 9.73 -0.61 -14.83
N SER A 23 8.72 -0.34 -14.01
CA SER A 23 7.90 -1.33 -13.34
C SER A 23 7.13 -2.11 -14.41
N ALA A 24 7.82 -3.03 -15.07
CA ALA A 24 7.22 -4.03 -15.95
C ALA A 24 7.60 -5.41 -15.42
N ASN A 25 6.57 -6.08 -14.88
CA ASN A 25 6.45 -7.52 -14.65
C ASN A 25 7.72 -8.28 -14.23
N ILE A 26 7.85 -8.52 -12.93
CA ILE A 26 8.61 -9.67 -12.44
C ILE A 26 7.69 -10.48 -11.52
N THR A 27 7.05 -11.48 -12.11
CA THR A 27 6.52 -12.65 -11.41
C THR A 27 7.65 -13.26 -10.56
N PRO A 28 7.44 -13.53 -9.26
CA PRO A 28 8.44 -14.20 -8.45
C PRO A 28 8.73 -15.61 -9.02
N PRO A 29 10.00 -16.03 -9.13
CA PRO A 29 10.31 -17.40 -9.57
C PRO A 29 9.83 -18.43 -8.52
N PRO A 30 9.38 -19.61 -8.95
CA PRO A 30 8.91 -20.65 -8.05
C PRO A 30 10.03 -21.19 -7.15
N PRO A 31 9.69 -21.70 -5.95
CA PRO A 31 10.67 -22.19 -4.99
C PRO A 31 11.42 -23.41 -5.55
N GLN A 32 12.76 -23.31 -5.64
CA GLN A 32 13.60 -24.46 -5.96
C GLN A 32 13.60 -25.45 -4.79
N SER A 33 12.99 -26.61 -5.02
CA SER A 33 13.10 -27.80 -4.19
C SER A 33 14.53 -28.33 -4.19
N GLN A 34 15.10 -28.45 -3.00
CA GLN A 34 16.38 -29.09 -2.74
C GLN A 34 16.24 -30.60 -3.02
N TYR A 35 16.79 -31.05 -4.14
CA TYR A 35 16.79 -32.44 -4.58
C TYR A 35 17.73 -33.27 -3.70
N ASN A 36 17.15 -34.11 -2.85
CA ASN A 36 17.86 -35.17 -2.12
C ASN A 36 18.18 -36.31 -3.09
N GLY A 37 19.46 -36.51 -3.36
CA GLY A 37 19.95 -37.62 -4.16
C GLY A 37 19.82 -38.94 -3.41
N TYR A 38 18.90 -39.79 -3.87
CA TYR A 38 18.90 -41.22 -3.56
C TYR A 38 19.72 -41.95 -4.63
N GLY A 39 20.85 -42.51 -4.22
CA GLY A 39 21.64 -43.46 -5.00
C GLY A 39 21.63 -44.82 -4.32
N TYR A 40 20.95 -45.79 -4.96
CA TYR A 40 21.04 -47.21 -4.65
C TYR A 40 22.43 -47.75 -4.99
N GLN A 41 22.98 -48.65 -4.16
CA GLN A 41 24.07 -49.54 -4.57
C GLN A 41 23.79 -51.00 -4.13
N PRO A 42 23.81 -51.97 -5.07
CA PRO A 42 23.51 -53.38 -4.80
C PRO A 42 24.75 -54.27 -4.54
N TYR A 43 24.51 -55.30 -3.70
CA TYR A 43 25.06 -56.66 -3.64
C TYR A 43 26.57 -57.00 -3.44
N GLN A 44 26.84 -57.58 -2.25
CA GLN A 44 27.58 -58.83 -1.91
C GLN A 44 28.66 -59.41 -2.85
N GLN A 45 29.88 -59.64 -2.32
CA GLN A 45 30.51 -60.98 -2.17
C GLN A 45 31.98 -60.93 -1.69
N GLY A 46 32.37 -61.91 -0.88
CA GLY A 46 33.69 -62.57 -1.00
C GLY A 46 34.75 -62.26 0.07
N TYR A 47 34.80 -63.09 1.12
CA TYR A 47 35.92 -63.16 2.08
C TYR A 47 37.10 -63.98 1.53
N PRO A 48 38.34 -63.61 1.90
CA PRO A 48 39.41 -64.58 2.14
C PRO A 48 39.76 -64.68 3.63
N GLN A 49 39.96 -65.92 4.09
CA GLN A 49 40.34 -66.29 5.46
C GLN A 49 41.79 -65.89 5.80
N ALA A 50 42.04 -65.66 7.10
CA ALA A 50 43.36 -65.79 7.71
C ALA A 50 43.24 -66.42 9.13
N PRO A 51 44.27 -67.13 9.62
CA PRO A 51 44.11 -68.28 10.51
C PRO A 51 44.26 -67.98 12.01
N TYR A 52 43.75 -68.93 12.78
CA TYR A 52 43.72 -69.07 14.24
C TYR A 52 44.99 -68.62 15.00
N GLY A 53 44.78 -67.89 16.10
CA GLY A 53 45.77 -67.62 17.14
C GLY A 53 45.13 -67.64 18.54
N TYR A 54 45.61 -68.55 19.38
CA TYR A 54 45.19 -68.84 20.76
C TYR A 54 45.40 -67.67 21.76
N GLY A 55 44.55 -67.59 22.80
CA GLY A 55 44.95 -67.03 24.12
C GLY A 55 43.91 -66.17 24.87
N GLN A 56 43.24 -66.77 25.87
CA GLN A 56 42.67 -66.10 27.07
C GLN A 56 43.82 -65.60 27.99
N PRO A 57 43.65 -64.74 29.04
CA PRO A 57 42.45 -64.51 29.89
C PRO A 57 42.17 -63.04 30.34
N TYR A 58 41.02 -62.85 31.00
CA TYR A 58 40.45 -61.60 31.57
C TYR A 58 41.37 -60.76 32.49
N PRO A 59 41.07 -59.43 32.59
CA PRO A 59 41.10 -58.72 33.87
C PRO A 59 39.81 -57.89 34.16
N PRO A 60 39.65 -57.34 35.39
CA PRO A 60 38.38 -57.25 36.10
C PRO A 60 37.72 -55.85 36.07
N TYR A 61 36.41 -55.84 36.39
CA TYR A 61 35.53 -54.72 36.74
C TYR A 61 36.17 -53.32 36.87
N GLY A 62 35.92 -52.47 35.86
CA GLY A 62 36.10 -51.02 35.93
C GLY A 62 34.74 -50.32 36.03
N GLN A 63 34.58 -49.48 37.05
CA GLN A 63 33.39 -48.65 37.28
C GLN A 63 33.14 -47.69 36.10
N PRO A 64 31.88 -47.39 35.74
CA PRO A 64 31.62 -46.40 34.70
C PRO A 64 32.09 -45.01 35.17
N PRO A 65 32.72 -44.19 34.30
CA PRO A 65 33.09 -42.83 34.64
C PRO A 65 31.82 -42.04 34.98
N TYR A 66 31.88 -41.33 36.11
CA TYR A 66 30.87 -40.37 36.54
C TYR A 66 30.42 -39.51 35.36
N ALA A 67 29.14 -39.61 34.99
CA ALA A 67 28.55 -38.70 34.03
C ALA A 67 28.64 -37.30 34.62
N GLN A 68 29.49 -36.45 34.05
CA GLN A 68 29.53 -35.04 34.42
C GLN A 68 28.13 -34.46 34.17
N GLN A 69 27.43 -34.09 35.24
CA GLN A 69 26.15 -33.42 35.13
C GLN A 69 26.36 -32.07 34.43
N LYS A 70 25.93 -31.99 33.17
CA LYS A 70 25.95 -30.76 32.40
C LYS A 70 25.00 -29.76 33.07
N LYS A 71 25.56 -28.80 33.81
CA LYS A 71 24.81 -27.72 34.48
C LYS A 71 23.99 -26.98 33.42
N SER A 72 22.67 -27.13 33.45
CA SER A 72 21.80 -26.56 32.42
C SER A 72 21.67 -25.05 32.65
N ASN A 73 22.25 -24.25 31.75
CA ASN A 73 22.11 -22.80 31.74
C ASN A 73 20.71 -22.33 31.27
N GLY A 74 19.69 -23.16 31.41
CA GLY A 74 18.32 -22.87 30.94
C GLY A 74 17.74 -21.60 31.58
N TRP A 75 18.12 -21.28 32.81
CA TRP A 75 17.72 -20.03 33.47
C TRP A 75 18.31 -18.78 32.80
N ILE A 76 19.53 -18.87 32.28
CA ILE A 76 20.20 -17.78 31.54
C ILE A 76 19.50 -17.60 30.18
N VAL A 77 19.23 -18.71 29.49
CA VAL A 77 18.50 -18.69 28.20
C VAL A 77 17.10 -18.11 28.38
N GLY A 78 16.38 -18.49 29.43
CA GLY A 78 15.07 -17.92 29.77
C GLY A 78 15.12 -16.42 30.04
N LEU A 79 16.12 -15.94 30.78
CA LEU A 79 16.34 -14.51 31.02
C LEU A 79 16.62 -13.74 29.72
N VAL A 80 17.48 -14.27 28.86
CA VAL A 80 17.81 -13.64 27.58
C VAL A 80 16.57 -13.57 26.67
N ILE A 81 15.80 -14.65 26.57
CA ILE A 81 14.54 -14.66 25.80
C ILE A 81 13.56 -13.63 26.37
N GLY A 82 13.41 -13.57 27.70
CA GLY A 82 12.54 -12.59 28.36
C GLY A 82 12.94 -11.14 28.06
N ILE A 83 14.25 -10.84 28.11
CA ILE A 83 14.78 -9.51 27.79
C ILE A 83 14.56 -9.16 26.31
N VAL A 84 14.82 -10.08 25.39
CA VAL A 84 14.60 -9.87 23.95
C VAL A 84 13.12 -9.62 23.65
N LEU A 85 12.22 -10.40 24.25
CA LEU A 85 10.77 -10.21 24.10
C LEU A 85 10.33 -8.85 24.67
N LEU A 86 10.86 -8.44 25.82
CA LEU A 86 10.57 -7.13 26.41
C LEU A 86 10.99 -6.00 25.48
N PHE A 87 12.21 -6.04 24.93
CA PHE A 87 12.67 -5.05 23.96
C PHE A 87 11.85 -5.04 22.67
N ALA A 88 11.46 -6.22 22.16
CA ALA A 88 10.60 -6.32 20.99
C ALA A 88 9.22 -5.71 21.24
N LEU A 89 8.63 -5.92 22.42
CA LEU A 89 7.35 -5.31 22.82
C LEU A 89 7.45 -3.79 22.94
N ILE A 90 8.52 -3.27 23.55
CA ILE A 90 8.77 -1.82 23.65
C ILE A 90 8.97 -1.21 22.27
N ALA A 91 9.79 -1.84 21.41
CA ALA A 91 10.00 -1.38 20.05
C ALA A 91 8.68 -1.37 19.26
N ALA A 92 7.89 -2.43 19.31
CA ALA A 92 6.58 -2.51 18.67
C ALA A 92 5.63 -1.42 19.18
N ALA A 93 5.60 -1.16 20.49
CA ALA A 93 4.75 -0.14 21.10
C ALA A 93 5.05 1.29 20.58
N ILE A 94 6.30 1.56 20.17
CA ILE A 94 6.71 2.87 19.63
C ILE A 94 6.54 2.89 18.11
N LEU A 95 6.96 1.83 17.40
CA LEU A 95 6.98 1.78 15.94
C LEU A 95 5.57 1.72 15.35
N VAL A 96 4.66 0.93 15.94
CA VAL A 96 3.33 0.68 15.39
C VAL A 96 2.48 1.96 15.33
N PRO A 97 2.34 2.76 16.41
CA PRO A 97 1.62 4.03 16.33
C PRO A 97 2.22 5.02 15.32
N ALA A 98 3.56 5.07 15.23
CA ALA A 98 4.24 5.94 14.27
C ALA A 98 3.94 5.54 12.81
N MET A 99 3.99 4.24 12.49
CA MET A 99 3.64 3.73 11.16
C MET A 99 2.16 3.96 10.81
N LEU A 100 1.25 3.79 11.78
CA LEU A 100 -0.17 4.10 11.59
C LEU A 100 -0.41 5.59 11.31
N GLY A 101 0.33 6.48 11.97
CA GLY A 101 0.28 7.92 11.70
C GLY A 101 0.81 8.26 10.29
N TYR A 102 1.94 7.67 9.91
CA TYR A 102 2.57 7.89 8.62
C TYR A 102 1.68 7.42 7.46
N THR A 103 1.15 6.19 7.54
CA THR A 103 0.25 5.64 6.51
C THR A 103 -1.02 6.48 6.35
N ARG A 104 -1.59 7.01 7.43
CA ARG A 104 -2.74 7.93 7.37
C ARG A 104 -2.42 9.24 6.66
N LYS A 105 -1.25 9.84 6.93
CA LYS A 105 -0.81 11.07 6.24
C LYS A 105 -0.51 10.82 4.77
N ALA A 106 0.17 9.71 4.45
CA ALA A 106 0.43 9.29 3.08
C ALA A 106 -0.86 9.08 2.30
N ARG A 107 -1.86 8.39 2.89
CA ARG A 107 -3.18 8.21 2.27
C ARG A 107 -3.88 9.53 2.00
N LEU A 108 -3.90 10.45 2.96
CA LEU A 108 -4.48 11.78 2.77
C LEU A 108 -3.76 12.58 1.68
N SER A 109 -2.42 12.52 1.65
CA SER A 109 -1.61 13.15 0.60
C SER A 109 -1.94 12.59 -0.78
N ASN A 110 -2.11 11.27 -0.88
CA ASN A 110 -2.50 10.62 -2.13
C ASN A 110 -3.86 11.12 -2.60
N ILE A 111 -4.89 11.03 -1.75
CA ILE A 111 -6.27 11.44 -2.10
C ILE A 111 -6.34 12.94 -2.47
N ARG A 112 -5.52 13.81 -1.87
CA ARG A 112 -5.40 15.21 -2.31
C ARG A 112 -4.77 15.37 -3.69
N SER A 113 -3.76 14.57 -4.00
CA SER A 113 -3.16 14.55 -5.34
C SER A 113 -4.21 14.13 -6.36
N GLU A 114 -4.97 13.07 -6.07
CA GLU A 114 -6.08 12.60 -6.89
C GLU A 114 -7.14 13.68 -7.12
N ALA A 115 -7.47 14.51 -6.11
CA ALA A 115 -8.45 15.59 -6.28
C ALA A 115 -7.99 16.63 -7.31
N ASN A 116 -6.69 16.92 -7.37
CA ASN A 116 -6.13 17.78 -8.40
C ASN A 116 -6.05 17.10 -9.78
N VAL A 117 -5.83 15.78 -9.83
CA VAL A 117 -5.89 15.01 -11.09
C VAL A 117 -7.32 15.01 -11.62
N LEU A 118 -8.31 14.69 -10.78
CA LEU A 118 -9.74 14.75 -11.10
C LEU A 118 -10.12 16.12 -11.68
N ARG A 119 -9.71 17.21 -11.03
CA ARG A 119 -9.94 18.57 -11.55
C ARG A 119 -9.40 18.75 -12.97
N LYS A 120 -8.13 18.42 -13.19
CA LYS A 120 -7.49 18.58 -14.49
C LYS A 120 -8.17 17.73 -15.56
N ALA A 121 -8.46 16.48 -15.22
CA ALA A 121 -9.15 15.54 -16.11
C ALA A 121 -10.55 16.05 -16.49
N ALA A 122 -11.30 16.58 -15.52
CA ALA A 122 -12.59 17.20 -15.76
C ALA A 122 -12.49 18.46 -16.63
N GLU A 123 -11.52 19.34 -16.37
CA GLU A 123 -11.27 20.51 -17.22
C GLU A 123 -10.94 20.11 -18.66
N THR A 124 -10.03 19.14 -18.85
CA THR A 124 -9.71 18.60 -20.19
C THR A 124 -10.95 18.02 -20.87
N SER A 125 -11.76 17.24 -20.15
CA SER A 125 -12.99 16.65 -20.70
C SER A 125 -13.99 17.73 -21.12
N MET A 126 -14.12 18.82 -20.35
CA MET A 126 -14.99 19.94 -20.72
C MET A 126 -14.45 20.74 -21.90
N ILE A 127 -13.14 20.93 -22.01
CA ILE A 127 -12.54 21.59 -23.18
C ILE A 127 -12.89 20.83 -24.45
N GLU A 128 -12.76 19.49 -24.46
CA GLU A 128 -13.11 18.69 -25.64
C GLU A 128 -14.61 18.78 -25.97
N ILE A 129 -15.48 18.82 -24.95
CA ILE A 129 -16.94 18.99 -25.13
C ILE A 129 -17.26 20.38 -25.71
N ASP A 130 -16.58 21.43 -25.25
CA ASP A 130 -16.73 22.80 -25.76
C ASP A 130 -16.22 22.92 -27.21
N GLU A 131 -15.09 22.28 -27.53
CA GLU A 131 -14.53 22.21 -28.88
C GLU A 131 -15.48 21.53 -29.89
N GLU A 132 -16.30 20.59 -29.43
CA GLU A 132 -17.35 19.94 -30.21
C GLU A 132 -18.65 20.75 -30.31
N GLY A 133 -18.69 21.94 -29.70
CA GLY A 133 -19.79 22.89 -29.80
C GLY A 133 -20.89 22.73 -28.75
N SER A 134 -20.68 21.88 -27.74
CA SER A 134 -21.61 21.77 -26.60
C SER A 134 -21.39 22.91 -25.60
N ASN A 135 -22.47 23.45 -25.04
CA ASN A 135 -22.37 24.53 -24.08
C ASN A 135 -21.88 24.04 -22.71
N VAL A 136 -20.66 24.39 -22.32
CA VAL A 136 -20.10 24.10 -20.98
C VAL A 136 -20.25 25.26 -19.99
N LYS A 137 -20.92 26.34 -20.38
CA LYS A 137 -21.05 27.55 -19.56
C LYS A 137 -22.18 27.44 -18.53
N GLY A 138 -22.10 28.24 -17.49
CA GLY A 138 -23.01 28.20 -16.35
C GLY A 138 -22.35 27.61 -15.11
N ARG A 139 -23.15 27.48 -14.05
CA ARG A 139 -22.67 26.95 -12.76
C ARG A 139 -23.47 25.71 -12.39
N TYR A 140 -22.76 24.60 -12.19
CA TYR A 140 -23.36 23.29 -12.01
C TYR A 140 -22.46 22.36 -11.19
N ILE A 141 -23.03 21.25 -10.73
CA ILE A 141 -22.32 20.20 -10.00
C ILE A 141 -22.36 18.92 -10.83
N ILE A 142 -21.20 18.30 -11.04
CA ILE A 142 -21.10 16.94 -11.58
C ILE A 142 -20.62 16.01 -10.47
N SER A 143 -21.25 14.86 -10.35
CA SER A 143 -21.04 13.86 -9.31
C SER A 143 -20.78 12.49 -9.92
N SER A 144 -19.97 11.69 -9.22
CA SER A 144 -19.79 10.26 -9.51
C SER A 144 -21.09 9.44 -9.37
N ASP A 145 -22.10 9.98 -8.68
CA ASP A 145 -23.45 9.43 -8.66
C ASP A 145 -24.34 10.30 -9.54
N LYS A 146 -24.84 9.73 -10.66
CA LYS A 146 -25.58 10.49 -11.68
C LYS A 146 -26.79 11.23 -11.13
N LYS A 147 -27.41 10.72 -10.06
CA LYS A 147 -28.59 11.31 -9.44
C LYS A 147 -28.29 12.63 -8.71
N ASP A 148 -27.02 12.86 -8.35
CA ASP A 148 -26.54 14.01 -7.61
C ASP A 148 -25.93 15.07 -8.56
N ASN A 149 -26.06 14.89 -9.88
CA ASN A 149 -25.74 15.93 -10.85
C ASN A 149 -26.79 17.04 -10.81
N VAL A 150 -26.35 18.30 -10.89
CA VAL A 150 -27.26 19.46 -10.75
C VAL A 150 -26.95 20.48 -11.81
N ALA A 151 -27.98 20.85 -12.60
CA ALA A 151 -27.95 21.93 -13.59
C ALA A 151 -26.90 21.77 -14.71
N VAL A 152 -26.45 20.55 -15.01
CA VAL A 152 -25.44 20.31 -16.04
C VAL A 152 -26.02 20.59 -17.44
N PRO A 153 -25.40 21.47 -18.25
CA PRO A 153 -25.95 21.93 -19.53
C PRO A 153 -25.63 21.03 -20.74
N PHE A 154 -24.98 19.88 -20.51
CA PHE A 154 -24.54 18.94 -21.55
C PHE A 154 -24.77 17.49 -21.12
N ASP A 155 -24.46 16.54 -22.01
CA ASP A 155 -24.56 15.12 -21.74
C ASP A 155 -23.47 14.66 -20.73
N VAL A 156 -23.91 14.33 -19.52
CA VAL A 156 -23.02 13.88 -18.45
C VAL A 156 -22.40 12.51 -18.76
N ASP A 157 -23.05 11.68 -19.57
CA ASP A 157 -22.53 10.35 -19.91
C ASP A 157 -21.35 10.46 -20.88
N ASP A 158 -21.43 11.38 -21.85
CA ASP A 158 -20.30 11.74 -22.69
C ASP A 158 -19.15 12.32 -21.85
N PHE A 159 -19.44 13.26 -20.95
CA PHE A 159 -18.43 13.78 -20.03
C PHE A 159 -17.74 12.68 -19.21
N ASN A 160 -18.50 11.75 -18.63
CA ASN A 160 -17.94 10.66 -17.83
C ASN A 160 -17.05 9.74 -18.68
N ALA A 161 -17.48 9.40 -19.90
CA ALA A 161 -16.68 8.59 -20.82
C ALA A 161 -15.33 9.25 -21.16
N ARG A 162 -15.30 10.59 -21.27
CA ARG A 162 -14.05 11.34 -21.49
C ARG A 162 -13.21 11.42 -20.23
N LEU A 163 -13.85 11.66 -19.09
CA LEU A 163 -13.19 11.74 -17.79
C LEU A 163 -12.42 10.45 -17.49
N ASP A 164 -13.00 9.28 -17.79
CA ASP A 164 -12.39 7.97 -17.59
C ASP A 164 -11.09 7.78 -18.40
N ARG A 165 -10.89 8.54 -19.49
CA ARG A 165 -9.63 8.52 -20.27
C ARG A 165 -8.48 9.21 -19.54
N TYR A 166 -8.80 10.13 -18.64
CA TYR A 166 -7.83 11.02 -17.98
C TYR A 166 -7.76 10.81 -16.46
N PHE A 167 -8.75 10.15 -15.86
CA PHE A 167 -8.82 9.90 -14.44
C PHE A 167 -9.11 8.43 -14.14
N GLU A 168 -8.04 7.67 -13.86
CA GLU A 168 -8.12 6.26 -13.48
C GLU A 168 -8.83 6.02 -12.14
N GLY A 169 -9.04 7.08 -11.34
CA GLY A 169 -9.67 7.00 -10.03
C GLY A 169 -11.20 6.95 -10.03
N ALA A 170 -11.86 7.04 -11.19
CA ALA A 170 -13.32 7.17 -11.29
C ALA A 170 -14.08 5.97 -10.68
N GLU A 171 -13.56 4.75 -10.87
CA GLU A 171 -14.18 3.54 -10.27
C GLU A 171 -13.90 3.42 -8.76
N LYS A 172 -12.74 3.94 -8.32
CA LYS A 172 -12.26 3.79 -6.94
C LYS A 172 -12.88 4.81 -5.99
N TYR A 173 -13.13 6.02 -6.47
CA TYR A 173 -13.53 7.13 -5.64
C TYR A 173 -14.95 7.59 -5.95
N LYS A 174 -15.64 8.01 -4.90
CA LYS A 174 -16.79 8.88 -4.99
C LYS A 174 -16.31 10.31 -5.03
N TYR A 175 -16.89 11.11 -5.89
CA TYR A 175 -16.49 12.50 -6.08
C TYR A 175 -17.66 13.38 -6.46
N PHE A 176 -17.48 14.67 -6.26
CA PHE A 176 -18.22 15.72 -6.95
C PHE A 176 -17.28 16.88 -7.31
N ILE A 177 -17.64 17.61 -8.35
CA ILE A 177 -16.95 18.80 -8.83
C ILE A 177 -17.95 19.93 -8.99
N VAL A 178 -17.54 21.14 -8.61
CA VAL A 178 -18.27 22.37 -8.86
C VAL A 178 -17.63 23.06 -10.05
N VAL A 179 -18.43 23.34 -11.07
CA VAL A 179 -17.99 24.00 -12.28
C VAL A 179 -18.63 25.37 -12.40
N ASN A 180 -17.86 26.35 -12.85
CA ASN A 180 -18.32 27.68 -13.20
C ASN A 180 -17.73 28.11 -14.55
N ASN A 181 -18.60 28.28 -15.54
CA ASN A 181 -18.27 28.71 -16.90
C ASN A 181 -17.18 27.86 -17.56
N GLY A 182 -17.29 26.52 -17.47
CA GLY A 182 -16.32 25.58 -18.02
C GLY A 182 -15.04 25.38 -17.19
N TYR A 183 -14.90 26.06 -16.06
CA TYR A 183 -13.76 25.90 -15.14
C TYR A 183 -14.17 25.20 -13.85
N VAL A 184 -13.37 24.24 -13.41
CA VAL A 184 -13.62 23.56 -12.13
C VAL A 184 -13.14 24.46 -11.00
N GLU A 185 -14.07 25.00 -10.21
CA GLU A 185 -13.76 25.82 -9.03
C GLU A 185 -13.44 24.96 -7.80
N TYR A 186 -14.00 23.75 -7.75
CA TYR A 186 -13.83 22.85 -6.63
C TYR A 186 -13.98 21.39 -7.05
N ALA A 187 -13.18 20.52 -6.43
CA ALA A 187 -13.29 19.08 -6.57
C ALA A 187 -13.13 18.44 -5.20
N ALA A 188 -14.00 17.51 -4.83
CA ALA A 188 -13.85 16.70 -3.64
C ALA A 188 -14.03 15.23 -3.97
N LEU A 189 -13.20 14.38 -3.35
CA LEU A 189 -13.32 12.94 -3.51
C LEU A 189 -12.95 12.18 -2.25
N SER A 190 -13.57 11.01 -2.11
CA SER A 190 -13.36 10.05 -1.04
C SER A 190 -13.70 8.64 -1.51
N GLU A 191 -13.30 7.61 -0.78
CA GLU A 191 -13.70 6.23 -1.10
C GLU A 191 -15.17 5.94 -0.76
N SER A 192 -15.84 6.86 -0.05
CA SER A 192 -17.25 6.71 0.32
C SER A 192 -17.94 8.07 0.49
N TRP A 193 -19.23 8.13 0.13
CA TRP A 193 -20.08 9.28 0.37
C TRP A 193 -20.28 9.59 1.86
N THR A 194 -20.52 8.56 2.68
CA THR A 194 -21.10 8.73 4.02
C THR A 194 -20.16 8.37 5.16
N LYS A 195 -19.10 7.58 4.93
CA LYS A 195 -18.18 7.13 5.99
C LYS A 195 -17.27 8.27 6.48
N LYS A 196 -17.54 8.75 7.70
CA LYS A 196 -16.77 9.80 8.39
C LYS A 196 -15.32 9.43 8.74
N THR A 197 -14.97 8.15 8.64
CA THR A 197 -13.61 7.65 8.88
C THR A 197 -12.72 7.76 7.65
N GLU A 198 -13.32 7.88 6.46
CA GLU A 198 -12.56 7.98 5.23
C GLU A 198 -11.96 9.38 5.06
N LYS A 199 -10.81 9.40 4.38
CA LYS A 199 -10.14 10.65 4.06
C LYS A 199 -10.82 11.29 2.85
N ILE A 200 -10.90 12.61 2.89
CA ILE A 200 -11.43 13.42 1.79
C ILE A 200 -10.28 14.25 1.25
N GLY A 201 -10.05 14.15 -0.05
CA GLY A 201 -9.18 15.04 -0.79
C GLY A 201 -10.04 16.12 -1.40
N THR A 202 -9.58 17.37 -1.27
CA THR A 202 -10.24 18.51 -1.91
C THR A 202 -9.24 19.26 -2.75
N TRP A 203 -9.73 19.85 -3.82
CA TRP A 203 -9.10 20.94 -4.52
C TRP A 203 -10.07 22.13 -4.52
N PRO A 204 -9.67 23.34 -4.11
CA PRO A 204 -8.38 23.66 -3.49
C PRO A 204 -8.11 22.85 -2.21
N VAL A 205 -6.83 22.70 -1.88
CA VAL A 205 -6.37 21.79 -0.82
C VAL A 205 -6.81 22.28 0.56
N GLY A 206 -7.35 21.36 1.37
CA GLY A 206 -7.68 21.57 2.78
C GLY A 206 -6.44 21.59 3.70
N THR A 207 -6.65 21.69 5.02
CA THR A 207 -5.57 21.55 6.02
C THR A 207 -5.34 20.08 6.38
N ASP A 208 -4.24 19.79 7.10
CA ASP A 208 -3.77 18.47 7.56
C ASP A 208 -4.84 17.47 8.02
N ASP A 209 -5.97 17.94 8.52
CA ASP A 209 -7.05 17.09 9.01
C ASP A 209 -8.47 17.59 8.67
N LYS A 210 -8.59 18.69 7.92
CA LYS A 210 -9.88 19.27 7.54
C LYS A 210 -9.95 19.48 6.03
N PRO A 211 -10.93 18.88 5.34
CA PRO A 211 -11.17 19.21 3.95
C PRO A 211 -11.64 20.66 3.82
N ARG A 212 -11.31 21.29 2.71
CA ARG A 212 -11.80 22.62 2.38
C ARG A 212 -13.26 22.51 1.97
N GLU A 213 -14.10 23.44 2.39
CA GLU A 213 -15.46 23.56 1.89
C GLU A 213 -15.43 24.31 0.55
N TYR A 214 -16.45 24.12 -0.28
CA TYR A 214 -16.68 25.05 -1.38
C TYR A 214 -16.97 26.43 -0.78
N SER A 215 -16.59 27.47 -1.52
CA SER A 215 -16.91 28.85 -1.18
C SER A 215 -17.02 29.65 -2.47
N LYS A 216 -18.19 30.20 -2.77
CA LYS A 216 -18.50 30.95 -4.00
C LYS A 216 -17.68 32.23 -4.14
N ASP A 217 -17.35 32.84 -3.02
CA ASP A 217 -16.48 34.03 -2.91
C ASP A 217 -14.98 33.66 -2.88
N GLY A 218 -14.64 32.38 -2.95
CA GLY A 218 -13.27 31.87 -2.86
C GLY A 218 -12.69 31.84 -1.44
N SER A 219 -13.49 32.15 -0.41
CA SER A 219 -13.02 32.16 0.98
C SER A 219 -12.50 30.79 1.42
N SER A 220 -11.62 30.79 2.43
CA SER A 220 -11.02 29.56 2.96
C SER A 220 -11.82 29.05 4.16
N VAL A 221 -12.91 28.34 3.89
CA VAL A 221 -13.68 27.63 4.93
C VAL A 221 -13.22 26.18 4.99
N PHE A 222 -13.08 25.65 6.21
CA PHE A 222 -12.66 24.28 6.44
C PHE A 222 -13.69 23.56 7.30
N SER A 223 -14.01 22.34 6.90
CA SER A 223 -15.00 21.52 7.58
C SER A 223 -14.45 20.87 8.84
N ASP A 224 -15.34 20.33 9.66
CA ASP A 224 -14.97 19.46 10.76
C ASP A 224 -14.20 18.22 10.31
N LYS A 225 -13.29 17.74 11.17
CA LYS A 225 -12.47 16.54 10.92
C LYS A 225 -13.29 15.26 10.69
N LYS A 226 -14.55 15.25 11.13
CA LYS A 226 -15.49 14.12 11.04
C LYS A 226 -16.51 14.30 9.92
N THR A 227 -16.29 15.25 9.01
CA THR A 227 -17.16 15.42 7.85
C THR A 227 -17.05 14.22 6.91
N ASN A 228 -18.04 14.06 6.05
CA ASN A 228 -18.06 13.09 4.96
C ASN A 228 -18.31 13.82 3.63
N LEU A 229 -18.15 13.12 2.51
CA LEU A 229 -18.27 13.72 1.19
C LEU A 229 -19.70 14.24 0.93
N ASP A 230 -20.71 13.52 1.41
CA ASP A 230 -22.13 13.91 1.33
C ASP A 230 -22.40 15.25 2.03
N THR A 231 -21.83 15.47 3.23
CA THR A 231 -21.96 16.76 3.94
C THR A 231 -21.34 17.90 3.14
N LEU A 232 -20.18 17.68 2.51
CA LEU A 232 -19.52 18.69 1.67
C LEU A 232 -20.31 18.99 0.41
N TYR A 233 -20.92 17.96 -0.19
CA TYR A 233 -21.78 18.11 -1.37
C TYR A 233 -22.97 19.02 -1.05
N TRP A 234 -23.72 18.75 0.02
CA TRP A 234 -24.89 19.55 0.36
C TRP A 234 -24.53 21.00 0.74
N LYS A 235 -23.39 21.21 1.40
CA LYS A 235 -22.88 22.57 1.65
C LYS A 235 -22.59 23.32 0.35
N ALA A 236 -21.94 22.66 -0.62
CA ALA A 236 -21.68 23.26 -1.93
C ALA A 236 -22.99 23.51 -2.70
N TYR A 237 -23.96 22.58 -2.61
CA TYR A 237 -25.28 22.75 -3.20
C TYR A 237 -25.99 23.98 -2.65
N ASP A 238 -26.10 24.10 -1.32
CA ASP A 238 -26.77 25.22 -0.66
C ASP A 238 -26.09 26.56 -0.98
N GLU A 239 -24.78 26.59 -1.12
CA GLU A 239 -24.07 27.82 -1.46
C GLU A 239 -24.26 28.27 -2.92
N ILE A 240 -24.54 27.34 -3.82
CA ILE A 240 -24.75 27.64 -5.24
C ILE A 240 -26.22 27.92 -5.53
N PHE A 241 -27.12 27.14 -4.94
CA PHE A 241 -28.54 27.05 -5.30
C PHE A 241 -29.51 27.36 -4.14
N GLY A 242 -29.02 27.51 -2.92
CA GLY A 242 -29.81 27.88 -1.73
C GLY A 242 -30.03 29.37 -1.56
#